data_AF-A0A8H6NDB9-F1
#
_entry.id   AF-A0A8H6NDB9-F1
#
_cell.length_a   1.000
_cell.length_b   1.000
_cell.length_c   1.000
_cell.angle_alpha   90.00
_cell.angle_beta   90.00
_cell.angle_gamma   90.00
#
_symmetry.space_group_name_H-M   'P 1'
#
loop_
_entity.id
_entity.type
_entity.pdbx_description
1 polymer ?
#
loop_
_entity_poly.entity_id
_entity_poly.type
_entity_poly.pdbx_seq_one_letter_code
_entity_poly.pdbx_strand_id
1 'polypeptide(L)'
;MKTSTSFRDAALLAAAAVSTASAASIARRADVSACKLPANSSAFFSSGFGVDVDCAPSTGTVNALMLFIDFPDQTATESSPRELYDYFFPDATKWFDASSYGKLSLNITADTTRFLRMPKPAPEYQFEGGLTAELHQIYVKDALEKWLRVTNTPVPGVNSTEGPLTDILYVIPTRNATAITFSATLTTSVYTYDVNYIARKAVTQGFDTYDWWGYKALNHETGHAFCLPDLYPLPTGDTGMYTGNWDMMAKVNARSPDYFAWNKWRLGWLADDQVDCVAPVNTGAGNTSTSTTHKLTPLETAGGVKAVVVRHSERAALVAEVRAKGGADEFACTTGVLLYTVSTDKATGEGPIRVLGANPGGWGSAACASDELDNAPLTLGGEGVSSYTVEGWGVTVTVVEQVGDDYTIRVDVK
;
A
#
# COMPACT_ATOMS: atom_id res chain seq x y z
N MET A 1 31.14 62.33 73.18
CA MET A 1 30.92 60.92 72.81
C MET A 1 30.19 60.90 71.47
N LYS A 2 30.89 60.45 70.42
CA LYS A 2 30.43 59.97 69.10
C LYS A 2 29.53 60.86 68.21
N THR A 3 30.23 61.51 67.26
CA THR A 3 29.97 61.58 65.80
C THR A 3 28.93 60.62 65.21
N SER A 4 28.09 61.08 64.27
CA SER A 4 28.34 60.95 62.81
C SER A 4 27.10 61.25 61.95
N THR A 5 27.33 62.07 60.93
CA THR A 5 26.57 62.23 59.69
C THR A 5 26.26 60.90 58.99
N SER A 6 25.11 60.80 58.32
CA SER A 6 24.84 59.73 57.35
C SER A 6 24.23 60.31 56.08
N PHE A 7 24.72 59.76 54.97
CA PHE A 7 24.63 60.23 53.60
C PHE A 7 23.32 59.80 52.92
N ARG A 8 22.95 60.56 51.88
CA ARG A 8 22.00 60.15 50.84
C ARG A 8 22.61 59.00 50.04
N ASP A 9 21.84 57.96 49.76
CA ASP A 9 22.02 57.15 48.55
C ASP A 9 20.66 56.72 48.00
N ALA A 10 20.38 57.17 46.79
CA ALA A 10 19.22 56.76 46.00
C ALA A 10 19.59 55.44 45.31
N ALA A 11 18.90 54.35 45.68
CA ALA A 11 19.05 53.08 45.00
C ALA A 11 18.34 53.13 43.64
N LEU A 12 19.13 53.08 42.56
CA LEU A 12 18.66 52.74 41.22
C LEU A 12 18.19 51.28 41.22
N LEU A 13 16.89 51.05 41.08
CA LEU A 13 16.33 49.74 40.73
C LEU A 13 16.56 49.50 39.24
N ALA A 14 17.56 48.68 38.92
CA ALA A 14 17.72 48.12 37.58
C ALA A 14 16.61 47.08 37.34
N ALA A 15 15.66 47.40 36.46
CA ALA A 15 14.68 46.43 35.98
C ALA A 15 15.38 45.42 35.07
N ALA A 16 15.55 44.19 35.55
CA ALA A 16 15.96 43.08 34.71
C ALA A 16 14.81 42.77 33.74
N ALA A 17 15.01 43.06 32.45
CA ALA A 17 14.10 42.64 31.41
C ALA A 17 14.16 41.11 31.29
N VAL A 18 13.13 40.44 31.81
CA VAL A 18 12.92 39.01 31.55
C VAL A 18 12.56 38.89 30.08
N SER A 19 13.50 38.37 29.29
CA SER A 19 13.25 37.93 27.92
C SER A 19 12.22 36.80 27.98
N THR A 20 10.98 37.11 27.66
CA THR A 20 9.98 36.09 27.34
C THR A 20 10.41 35.48 26.01
N ALA A 21 11.07 34.33 26.07
CA ALA A 21 11.24 33.48 24.90
C ALA A 21 9.84 33.24 24.32
N SER A 22 9.61 33.78 23.11
CA SER A 22 8.39 33.55 22.37
C SER A 22 8.21 32.05 22.23
N ALA A 23 7.09 31.51 22.73
CA ALA A 23 6.68 30.16 22.41
C ALA A 23 6.73 30.03 20.88
N ALA A 24 7.51 29.06 20.40
CA ALA A 24 7.52 28.71 18.99
C ALA A 24 6.06 28.54 18.55
N SER A 25 5.66 29.27 17.52
CA SER A 25 4.34 29.12 16.93
C SER A 25 4.18 27.64 16.57
N ILE A 26 3.28 26.94 17.27
CA ILE A 26 2.78 25.65 16.81
C ILE A 26 2.11 25.96 15.48
N ALA A 27 2.82 25.76 14.37
CA ALA A 27 2.22 25.89 13.05
C ALA A 27 0.99 24.99 13.06
N ARG A 28 -0.19 25.58 12.87
CA ARG A 28 -1.44 24.85 12.84
C ARG A 28 -1.28 23.78 11.76
N ARG A 29 -1.34 22.49 12.14
CA ARG A 29 -1.31 21.37 11.20
C ARG A 29 -2.26 21.70 10.05
N ALA A 30 -1.81 21.48 8.82
CA ALA A 30 -2.67 21.71 7.68
C ALA A 30 -3.89 20.78 7.78
N ASP A 31 -5.01 21.20 7.20
CA ASP A 31 -6.13 20.28 7.03
C ASP A 31 -5.65 19.06 6.24
N VAL A 32 -5.94 17.86 6.74
CA VAL A 32 -5.49 16.61 6.14
C VAL A 32 -5.97 16.45 4.69
N SER A 33 -7.10 17.10 4.32
CA SER A 33 -7.61 17.12 2.96
C SER A 33 -6.63 17.76 1.98
N ALA A 34 -5.75 18.66 2.44
CA ALA A 34 -4.74 19.27 1.60
C ALA A 34 -3.71 18.25 1.09
N CYS A 35 -3.49 17.15 1.82
CA CYS A 35 -2.57 16.07 1.48
C CYS A 35 -3.24 14.89 0.76
N LYS A 36 -4.57 14.89 0.63
CA LYS A 36 -5.30 13.91 -0.21
C LYS A 36 -5.18 14.29 -1.68
N LEU A 37 -4.05 13.93 -2.29
CA LEU A 37 -3.78 14.22 -3.70
C LEU A 37 -4.78 13.50 -4.61
N PRO A 38 -5.49 14.20 -5.50
CA PRO A 38 -6.53 13.58 -6.32
C PRO A 38 -5.92 12.59 -7.32
N ALA A 39 -6.71 11.56 -7.66
CA ALA A 39 -6.39 10.66 -8.77
C ALA A 39 -6.29 11.43 -10.10
N ASN A 40 -5.39 10.99 -10.97
CA ASN A 40 -5.30 11.49 -12.34
C ASN A 40 -5.90 10.45 -13.27
N SER A 41 -7.00 10.78 -13.95
CA SER A 41 -7.68 9.87 -14.88
C SER A 41 -6.82 9.46 -16.08
N SER A 42 -5.79 10.25 -16.42
CA SER A 42 -4.84 9.91 -17.49
C SER A 42 -3.75 8.95 -17.02
N ALA A 43 -3.57 8.75 -15.72
CA ALA A 43 -2.64 7.77 -15.16
C ALA A 43 -3.40 6.49 -14.83
N PHE A 44 -3.20 5.45 -15.63
CA PHE A 44 -3.85 4.16 -15.39
C PHE A 44 -3.44 3.63 -14.00
N PHE A 45 -4.44 3.31 -13.17
CA PHE A 45 -4.24 2.92 -11.76
C PHE A 45 -3.50 3.98 -10.91
N SER A 46 -3.79 5.25 -11.14
CA SER A 46 -3.25 6.38 -10.36
C SER A 46 -3.24 6.12 -8.85
N SER A 47 -2.11 6.42 -8.20
CA SER A 47 -1.95 6.41 -6.73
C SER A 47 -2.66 7.57 -6.01
N GLY A 48 -3.57 8.30 -6.65
CA GLY A 48 -4.34 9.37 -6.00
C GLY A 48 -5.65 8.91 -5.36
N PHE A 49 -6.28 9.82 -4.62
CA PHE A 49 -7.58 9.63 -3.98
C PHE A 49 -8.74 9.85 -4.96
N GLY A 50 -9.82 9.10 -4.79
CA GLY A 50 -11.02 9.22 -5.63
C GLY A 50 -10.83 8.69 -7.04
N VAL A 51 -10.16 7.54 -7.18
CA VAL A 51 -10.07 6.84 -8.48
C VAL A 51 -11.49 6.49 -8.93
N ASP A 52 -11.86 6.94 -10.13
CA ASP A 52 -13.18 6.70 -10.73
C ASP A 52 -13.13 5.51 -11.69
N VAL A 53 -12.87 4.32 -11.12
CA VAL A 53 -13.01 3.04 -11.81
C VAL A 53 -13.77 2.08 -10.92
N ASP A 54 -14.35 1.02 -11.48
CA ASP A 54 -15.15 0.02 -10.77
C ASP A 54 -14.29 -0.87 -9.86
N CYS A 55 -13.68 -0.30 -8.81
CA CYS A 55 -12.86 -0.99 -7.82
C CYS A 55 -13.73 -1.80 -6.86
N ALA A 56 -13.22 -2.94 -6.38
CA ALA A 56 -13.82 -3.61 -5.24
C ALA A 56 -13.75 -2.71 -3.99
N PRO A 57 -14.75 -2.73 -3.10
CA PRO A 57 -14.63 -2.10 -1.79
C PRO A 57 -13.40 -2.65 -1.08
N SER A 58 -12.68 -1.79 -0.36
CA SER A 58 -11.48 -2.16 0.41
C SER A 58 -11.72 -2.21 1.92
N THR A 59 -12.94 -1.95 2.38
CA THR A 59 -13.31 -1.94 3.81
C THR A 59 -14.63 -2.67 4.04
N GLY A 60 -14.86 -3.06 5.29
CA GLY A 60 -16.01 -3.86 5.68
C GLY A 60 -15.89 -5.29 5.19
N THR A 61 -17.05 -5.93 5.00
CA THR A 61 -17.13 -7.28 4.45
C THR A 61 -17.20 -7.22 2.94
N VAL A 62 -16.13 -7.66 2.28
CA VAL A 62 -16.04 -7.80 0.83
C VAL A 62 -16.47 -9.22 0.47
N ASN A 63 -17.49 -9.33 -0.38
CA ASN A 63 -18.00 -10.63 -0.80
C ASN A 63 -17.20 -11.11 -2.02
N ALA A 64 -16.69 -12.33 -1.97
CA ALA A 64 -16.04 -12.94 -3.11
C ALA A 64 -16.62 -14.30 -3.45
N LEU A 65 -16.65 -14.60 -4.75
CA LEU A 65 -16.94 -15.93 -5.28
C LEU A 65 -15.61 -16.56 -5.71
N MET A 66 -15.33 -17.78 -5.24
CA MET A 66 -14.12 -18.51 -5.62
C MET A 66 -14.47 -19.74 -6.45
N LEU A 67 -13.91 -19.78 -7.65
CA LEU A 67 -14.07 -20.85 -8.62
C LEU A 67 -12.79 -21.64 -8.74
N PHE A 68 -12.89 -22.95 -8.63
CA PHE A 68 -11.77 -23.85 -8.85
C PHE A 68 -11.92 -24.51 -10.21
N ILE A 69 -10.87 -24.45 -11.03
CA ILE A 69 -10.93 -24.90 -12.42
C ILE A 69 -9.83 -25.91 -12.75
N ASP A 70 -10.10 -26.76 -13.73
CA ASP A 70 -9.09 -27.61 -14.38
C ASP A 70 -9.32 -27.65 -15.90
N PHE A 71 -8.43 -28.31 -16.63
CA PHE A 71 -8.41 -28.24 -18.10
C PHE A 71 -8.52 -29.64 -18.74
N PRO A 72 -8.97 -29.74 -20.00
CA PRO A 72 -9.05 -31.01 -20.72
C PRO A 72 -7.71 -31.76 -20.80
N ASP A 73 -6.60 -31.04 -20.92
CA ASP A 73 -5.23 -31.55 -21.05
C ASP A 73 -4.43 -31.48 -19.74
N GLN A 74 -4.82 -30.60 -18.81
CA GLN A 74 -4.19 -30.41 -17.50
C GLN A 74 -5.25 -30.54 -16.40
N THR A 75 -5.67 -31.79 -16.16
CA THR A 75 -6.73 -32.12 -15.19
C THR A 75 -6.26 -31.98 -13.76
N ALA A 76 -7.19 -31.78 -12.82
CA ALA A 76 -6.87 -31.69 -11.41
C ALA A 76 -6.14 -32.93 -10.87
N THR A 77 -5.15 -32.70 -10.01
CA THR A 77 -4.38 -33.74 -9.31
C THR A 77 -4.63 -33.74 -7.80
N GLU A 78 -5.22 -32.68 -7.28
CA GLU A 78 -5.70 -32.54 -5.92
C GLU A 78 -6.86 -33.51 -5.63
N SER A 79 -6.99 -33.99 -4.40
CA SER A 79 -8.12 -34.85 -4.03
C SER A 79 -9.47 -34.11 -4.08
N SER A 80 -9.44 -32.80 -3.84
CA SER A 80 -10.57 -31.89 -4.00
C SER A 80 -10.09 -30.44 -4.04
N PRO A 81 -10.90 -29.50 -4.54
CA PRO A 81 -10.55 -28.07 -4.50
C PRO A 81 -10.36 -27.50 -3.09
N ARG A 82 -10.79 -28.22 -2.05
CA ARG A 82 -10.55 -27.84 -0.65
C ARG A 82 -9.06 -27.67 -0.36
N GLU A 83 -8.20 -28.47 -0.98
CA GLU A 83 -6.74 -28.35 -0.82
C GLU A 83 -6.23 -26.99 -1.28
N LEU A 84 -6.72 -26.47 -2.41
CA LEU A 84 -6.34 -25.16 -2.92
C LEU A 84 -6.93 -24.03 -2.08
N TYR A 85 -8.18 -24.19 -1.62
CA TYR A 85 -8.79 -23.25 -0.69
C TYR A 85 -7.95 -23.11 0.59
N ASP A 86 -7.61 -24.23 1.22
CA ASP A 86 -6.84 -24.25 2.47
C ASP A 86 -5.38 -23.81 2.27
N TYR A 87 -4.83 -23.96 1.07
CA TYR A 87 -3.49 -23.48 0.72
C TYR A 87 -3.41 -21.95 0.63
N PHE A 88 -4.47 -21.30 0.14
CA PHE A 88 -4.47 -19.86 -0.12
C PHE A 88 -5.14 -19.02 0.96
N PHE A 89 -6.39 -19.39 1.25
CA PHE A 89 -7.32 -18.42 1.79
C PHE A 89 -7.10 -18.11 3.28
N PRO A 90 -6.80 -19.08 4.16
CA PRO A 90 -6.56 -18.79 5.58
C PRO A 90 -5.45 -17.77 5.81
N ASP A 91 -4.30 -17.95 5.15
CA ASP A 91 -3.15 -17.06 5.34
C ASP A 91 -3.33 -15.71 4.62
N ALA A 92 -3.95 -15.69 3.43
CA ALA A 92 -4.29 -14.45 2.75
C ALA A 92 -5.25 -13.58 3.60
N THR A 93 -6.25 -14.21 4.23
CA THR A 93 -7.20 -13.52 5.11
C THR A 93 -6.52 -13.01 6.38
N LYS A 94 -5.67 -13.83 6.99
CA LYS A 94 -4.89 -13.42 8.17
C LYS A 94 -3.98 -12.23 7.85
N TRP A 95 -3.37 -12.20 6.67
CA TRP A 95 -2.56 -11.06 6.24
C TRP A 95 -3.41 -9.79 6.08
N PHE A 96 -4.57 -9.88 5.41
CA PHE A 96 -5.47 -8.73 5.26
C PHE A 96 -6.03 -8.23 6.59
N ASP A 97 -6.40 -9.13 7.50
CA ASP A 97 -6.87 -8.76 8.85
C ASP A 97 -5.80 -7.96 9.61
N ALA A 98 -4.55 -8.45 9.59
CA ALA A 98 -3.42 -7.77 10.23
C ALA A 98 -3.09 -6.43 9.55
N SER A 99 -2.91 -6.41 8.23
CA SER A 99 -2.50 -5.21 7.49
C SER A 99 -3.56 -4.11 7.51
N SER A 100 -4.84 -4.47 7.48
CA SER A 100 -5.97 -3.54 7.51
C SER A 100 -6.40 -3.12 8.92
N TYR A 101 -5.76 -3.63 9.97
CA TYR A 101 -6.19 -3.43 11.36
C TYR A 101 -7.65 -3.87 11.61
N GLY A 102 -8.06 -4.97 10.96
CA GLY A 102 -9.43 -5.50 11.01
C GLY A 102 -10.47 -4.65 10.26
N LYS A 103 -10.05 -3.70 9.41
CA LYS A 103 -10.97 -2.86 8.61
C LYS A 103 -11.52 -3.59 7.39
N LEU A 104 -10.88 -4.68 6.96
CA LEU A 104 -11.28 -5.51 5.83
C LEU A 104 -11.51 -6.95 6.29
N SER A 105 -12.62 -7.54 5.85
CA SER A 105 -12.89 -8.97 5.97
C SER A 105 -13.35 -9.53 4.63
N LEU A 106 -12.79 -10.67 4.23
CA LEU A 106 -13.17 -11.38 3.01
C LEU A 106 -14.20 -12.45 3.34
N ASN A 107 -15.40 -12.34 2.77
CA ASN A 107 -16.44 -13.38 2.85
C ASN A 107 -16.46 -14.19 1.56
N ILE A 108 -15.91 -15.41 1.59
CA ILE A 108 -15.76 -16.24 0.39
C ILE A 108 -16.86 -17.28 0.29
N THR A 109 -17.58 -17.23 -0.82
CA THR A 109 -18.45 -18.32 -1.27
C THR A 109 -17.65 -19.21 -2.23
N ALA A 110 -17.53 -20.51 -1.92
CA ALA A 110 -16.79 -21.46 -2.74
C ALA A 110 -17.42 -22.86 -2.72
N ASP A 111 -17.55 -23.50 -3.89
CA ASP A 111 -17.82 -24.94 -3.96
C ASP A 111 -16.49 -25.71 -3.97
N THR A 112 -16.10 -26.25 -2.82
CA THR A 112 -14.86 -27.03 -2.68
C THR A 112 -15.04 -28.52 -3.00
N THR A 113 -16.16 -28.93 -3.63
CA THR A 113 -16.46 -30.34 -3.92
C THR A 113 -16.09 -30.76 -5.35
N ARG A 114 -15.86 -29.81 -6.26
CA ARG A 114 -15.60 -30.11 -7.67
C ARG A 114 -14.71 -29.06 -8.33
N PHE A 115 -13.91 -29.49 -9.30
CA PHE A 115 -13.29 -28.60 -10.27
C PHE A 115 -14.25 -28.35 -11.43
N LEU A 116 -14.25 -27.12 -11.94
CA LEU A 116 -14.97 -26.72 -13.13
C LEU A 116 -14.06 -26.95 -14.35
N ARG A 117 -14.39 -27.95 -15.15
CA ARG A 117 -13.63 -28.26 -16.36
C ARG A 117 -13.80 -27.17 -17.42
N MET A 118 -12.72 -26.45 -17.69
CA MET A 118 -12.63 -25.42 -18.72
C MET A 118 -12.89 -26.01 -20.11
N PRO A 119 -13.47 -25.21 -21.04
CA PRO A 119 -13.82 -25.70 -22.38
C PRO A 119 -12.63 -25.93 -23.31
N LYS A 120 -11.49 -25.28 -23.05
CA LYS A 120 -10.28 -25.34 -23.87
C LYS A 120 -9.10 -25.89 -23.07
N PRO A 121 -8.12 -26.54 -23.73
CA PRO A 121 -6.80 -26.81 -23.18
C PRO A 121 -6.15 -25.58 -22.54
N ALA A 122 -5.34 -25.77 -21.50
CA ALA A 122 -4.72 -24.65 -20.75
C ALA A 122 -3.85 -23.72 -21.63
N PRO A 123 -3.01 -24.22 -22.56
CA PRO A 123 -2.18 -23.36 -23.42
C PRO A 123 -2.98 -22.44 -24.34
N GLU A 124 -4.24 -22.75 -24.67
CA GLU A 124 -5.06 -21.92 -25.56
C GLU A 124 -5.45 -20.56 -24.94
N TYR A 125 -5.32 -20.39 -23.63
CA TYR A 125 -5.54 -19.11 -22.95
C TYR A 125 -4.32 -18.17 -22.98
N GLN A 126 -3.17 -18.65 -23.50
CA GLN A 126 -1.97 -17.86 -23.81
C GLN A 126 -1.33 -17.09 -22.65
N PHE A 127 -1.37 -17.62 -21.42
CA PHE A 127 -0.57 -17.07 -20.32
C PHE A 127 0.95 -17.16 -20.62
N GLU A 128 1.41 -18.20 -21.32
CA GLU A 128 2.80 -18.26 -21.82
C GLU A 128 3.07 -17.38 -23.05
N GLY A 129 2.04 -17.18 -23.88
CA GLY A 129 2.18 -16.66 -25.24
C GLY A 129 1.93 -15.15 -25.40
N GLY A 130 1.70 -14.44 -24.30
CA GLY A 130 1.34 -13.02 -24.30
C GLY A 130 -0.15 -12.80 -24.05
N LEU A 131 -0.56 -13.02 -22.80
CA LEU A 131 -1.92 -12.80 -22.33
C LEU A 131 -2.36 -11.35 -22.66
N THR A 132 -3.40 -11.21 -23.48
CA THR A 132 -4.05 -9.92 -23.72
C THR A 132 -5.23 -9.74 -22.76
N ALA A 133 -5.69 -8.50 -22.60
CA ALA A 133 -6.88 -8.21 -21.80
C ALA A 133 -8.12 -8.99 -22.31
N GLU A 134 -8.26 -9.13 -23.63
CA GLU A 134 -9.37 -9.87 -24.25
C GLU A 134 -9.28 -11.37 -23.95
N LEU A 135 -8.09 -11.96 -24.02
CA LEU A 135 -7.88 -13.37 -23.69
C LEU A 135 -8.10 -13.63 -22.20
N HIS A 136 -7.69 -12.71 -21.33
CA HIS A 136 -7.98 -12.80 -19.89
C HIS A 136 -9.48 -12.73 -19.60
N GLN A 137 -10.22 -11.85 -20.30
CA GLN A 137 -11.69 -11.82 -20.21
C GLN A 137 -12.32 -13.14 -20.67
N ILE A 138 -11.83 -13.73 -21.77
CA ILE A 138 -12.31 -15.04 -22.25
C ILE A 138 -12.06 -16.12 -21.20
N TYR A 139 -10.86 -16.18 -20.61
CA TYR A 139 -10.53 -17.13 -19.54
C TYR A 139 -11.50 -17.04 -18.35
N VAL A 140 -11.76 -15.82 -17.87
CA VAL A 140 -12.70 -15.60 -16.76
C VAL A 140 -14.14 -15.95 -17.14
N LYS A 141 -14.58 -15.58 -18.36
CA LYS A 141 -15.93 -15.88 -18.87
C LYS A 141 -16.18 -17.38 -19.03
N ASP A 142 -15.19 -18.11 -19.56
CA ASP A 142 -15.26 -19.56 -19.72
C ASP A 142 -15.41 -20.26 -18.36
N ALA A 143 -14.69 -19.81 -17.32
CA ALA A 143 -14.85 -20.33 -15.95
C ALA A 143 -16.25 -20.05 -15.39
N LEU A 144 -16.76 -18.83 -15.60
CA LEU A 144 -18.10 -18.44 -15.16
C LEU A 144 -19.20 -19.25 -15.84
N GLU A 145 -19.10 -19.50 -17.15
CA GLU A 145 -20.08 -20.36 -17.84
C GLU A 145 -20.16 -21.76 -17.22
N LYS A 146 -19.01 -22.34 -16.87
CA LYS A 146 -18.97 -23.66 -16.22
C LYS A 146 -19.64 -23.63 -14.86
N TRP A 147 -19.37 -22.59 -14.07
CA TRP A 147 -19.99 -22.40 -12.77
C TRP A 147 -21.52 -22.21 -12.87
N LEU A 148 -22.00 -21.40 -13.81
CA LEU A 148 -23.43 -21.14 -14.00
C LEU A 148 -24.20 -22.39 -14.40
N ARG A 149 -23.62 -23.23 -15.27
CA ARG A 149 -24.22 -24.49 -15.71
C ARG A 149 -24.42 -25.50 -14.58
N VAL A 150 -23.59 -25.47 -13.53
CA VAL A 150 -23.68 -26.44 -12.42
C VAL A 150 -24.42 -25.92 -11.21
N THR A 151 -24.54 -24.60 -11.04
CA THR A 151 -25.17 -24.00 -9.85
C THR A 151 -26.60 -23.52 -10.07
N ASN A 152 -27.01 -23.25 -11.32
CA ASN A 152 -28.28 -22.57 -11.63
C ASN A 152 -28.44 -21.25 -10.85
N THR A 153 -27.33 -20.59 -10.50
CA THR A 153 -27.37 -19.34 -9.73
C THR A 153 -28.04 -18.24 -10.56
N PRO A 154 -29.08 -17.57 -10.03
CA PRO A 154 -29.65 -16.41 -10.68
C PRO A 154 -28.60 -15.30 -10.80
N VAL A 155 -28.35 -14.84 -12.03
CA VAL A 155 -27.45 -13.72 -12.30
C VAL A 155 -28.24 -12.42 -12.44
N PRO A 156 -27.73 -11.28 -11.92
CA PRO A 156 -28.35 -9.99 -12.13
C PRO A 156 -28.46 -9.68 -13.62
N GLY A 157 -29.61 -9.16 -14.07
CA GLY A 157 -29.76 -8.75 -15.46
C GLY A 157 -28.81 -7.61 -15.83
N VAL A 158 -28.53 -7.45 -17.14
CA VAL A 158 -27.61 -6.44 -17.71
C VAL A 158 -27.83 -5.01 -17.19
N ASN A 159 -29.07 -4.64 -16.85
CA ASN A 159 -29.45 -3.30 -16.35
C ASN A 159 -29.67 -3.25 -14.83
N SER A 160 -29.15 -4.22 -14.07
CA SER A 160 -29.28 -4.22 -12.61
C SER A 160 -28.66 -2.96 -11.99
N THR A 161 -29.41 -2.28 -11.14
CA THR A 161 -28.92 -1.18 -10.30
C THR A 161 -28.42 -1.66 -8.94
N GLU A 162 -28.56 -2.95 -8.64
CA GLU A 162 -28.19 -3.54 -7.34
C GLU A 162 -26.69 -3.83 -7.22
N GLY A 163 -25.91 -3.52 -8.26
CA GLY A 163 -24.48 -3.84 -8.33
C GLY A 163 -24.21 -5.26 -8.85
N PRO A 164 -22.95 -5.72 -8.78
CA PRO A 164 -22.58 -7.06 -9.22
C PRO A 164 -23.06 -8.13 -8.24
N LEU A 165 -23.07 -9.38 -8.70
CA LEU A 165 -23.36 -10.54 -7.85
C LEU A 165 -22.39 -10.67 -6.66
N THR A 166 -21.12 -10.32 -6.86
CA THR A 166 -20.07 -10.36 -5.85
C THR A 166 -19.09 -9.20 -6.07
N ASP A 167 -18.34 -8.79 -5.05
CA ASP A 167 -17.34 -7.73 -5.24
C ASP A 167 -16.14 -8.22 -6.06
N ILE A 168 -15.61 -9.41 -5.72
CA ILE A 168 -14.44 -10.01 -6.35
C ILE A 168 -14.74 -11.44 -6.81
N LEU A 169 -14.28 -11.80 -8.01
CA LEU A 169 -14.27 -13.18 -8.49
C LEU A 169 -12.85 -13.76 -8.42
N TYR A 170 -12.65 -14.82 -7.64
CA TYR A 170 -11.41 -15.58 -7.65
C TYR A 170 -11.52 -16.76 -8.61
N VAL A 171 -10.54 -16.93 -9.49
CA VAL A 171 -10.41 -18.11 -10.37
C VAL A 171 -9.08 -18.80 -10.07
N ILE A 172 -9.17 -20.00 -9.49
CA ILE A 172 -8.04 -20.76 -8.97
C ILE A 172 -7.89 -22.03 -9.82
N PRO A 173 -6.89 -22.11 -10.71
CA PRO A 173 -6.65 -23.34 -11.46
C PRO A 173 -5.98 -24.40 -10.59
N THR A 174 -6.18 -25.67 -10.92
CA THR A 174 -5.37 -26.78 -10.37
C THR A 174 -3.88 -26.50 -10.47
N ARG A 175 -3.09 -26.98 -9.50
CA ARG A 175 -1.62 -26.98 -9.51
C ARG A 175 -1.04 -27.63 -10.76
N ASN A 176 -1.76 -28.56 -11.37
CA ASN A 176 -1.34 -29.21 -12.61
C ASN A 176 -1.48 -28.30 -13.86
N ALA A 177 -2.09 -27.12 -13.72
CA ALA A 177 -2.30 -26.16 -14.81
C ALA A 177 -1.04 -25.34 -15.15
N THR A 178 0.07 -26.02 -15.45
CA THR A 178 1.38 -25.38 -15.65
C THR A 178 1.41 -24.37 -16.80
N ALA A 179 0.47 -24.45 -17.76
CA ALA A 179 0.38 -23.48 -18.86
C ALA A 179 -0.29 -22.15 -18.48
N ILE A 180 -0.91 -22.06 -17.30
CA ILE A 180 -1.39 -20.80 -16.71
C ILE A 180 -0.25 -20.27 -15.84
N THR A 181 0.75 -19.64 -16.46
CA THR A 181 2.07 -19.46 -15.84
C THR A 181 2.16 -18.41 -14.75
N PHE A 182 1.30 -17.40 -14.75
CA PHE A 182 1.38 -16.28 -13.81
C PHE A 182 0.00 -15.85 -13.30
N SER A 183 0.00 -15.23 -12.12
CA SER A 183 -1.20 -14.65 -11.51
C SER A 183 -1.48 -13.26 -12.08
N ALA A 184 -2.77 -12.90 -12.18
CA ALA A 184 -3.17 -11.62 -12.74
C ALA A 184 -4.55 -11.21 -12.27
N THR A 185 -4.78 -9.91 -12.23
CA THR A 185 -6.09 -9.31 -11.98
C THR A 185 -6.66 -8.76 -13.26
N LEU A 186 -7.87 -9.21 -13.60
CA LEU A 186 -8.64 -8.59 -14.66
C LEU A 186 -9.12 -7.22 -14.16
N THR A 187 -8.49 -6.18 -14.67
CA THR A 187 -8.72 -4.78 -14.26
C THR A 187 -10.05 -4.20 -14.73
N THR A 188 -10.76 -4.91 -15.61
CA THR A 188 -12.10 -4.56 -16.09
C THR A 188 -13.18 -5.31 -15.30
N SER A 189 -14.39 -4.77 -15.29
CA SER A 189 -15.55 -5.43 -14.69
C SER A 189 -15.87 -6.76 -15.39
N VAL A 190 -16.34 -7.72 -14.61
CA VAL A 190 -16.58 -9.09 -15.04
C VAL A 190 -18.04 -9.26 -15.46
N TYR A 191 -18.25 -9.70 -16.70
CA TYR A 191 -19.56 -9.96 -17.25
C TYR A 191 -19.65 -11.38 -17.82
N THR A 192 -20.85 -11.95 -17.85
CA THR A 192 -21.12 -13.16 -18.66
C THR A 192 -21.08 -12.85 -20.15
N TYR A 193 -21.19 -13.86 -21.02
CA TYR A 193 -21.39 -13.63 -22.46
C TYR A 193 -22.70 -12.90 -22.76
N ASP A 194 -23.75 -13.17 -21.98
CA ASP A 194 -25.03 -12.43 -22.03
C ASP A 194 -25.00 -11.05 -21.32
N VAL A 195 -23.80 -10.53 -21.00
CA VAL A 195 -23.56 -9.19 -20.44
C VAL A 195 -24.16 -8.98 -19.03
N ASN A 196 -24.41 -10.04 -18.27
CA ASN A 196 -24.82 -9.93 -16.87
C ASN A 196 -23.62 -9.56 -16.00
N TYR A 197 -23.79 -8.60 -15.08
CA TYR A 197 -22.70 -8.07 -14.26
C TYR A 197 -22.43 -8.95 -13.04
N ILE A 198 -21.25 -9.58 -13.00
CA ILE A 198 -20.91 -10.62 -12.03
C ILE A 198 -20.00 -10.12 -10.91
N ALA A 199 -18.92 -9.42 -11.26
CA ALA A 199 -17.95 -8.93 -10.29
C ALA A 199 -17.29 -7.65 -10.75
N ARG A 200 -16.82 -6.83 -9.80
CA ARG A 200 -16.10 -5.59 -10.11
C ARG A 200 -14.75 -5.87 -10.73
N LYS A 201 -14.10 -6.94 -10.28
CA LYS A 201 -12.78 -7.42 -10.70
C LYS A 201 -12.72 -8.95 -10.60
N ALA A 202 -11.85 -9.57 -11.39
CA ALA A 202 -11.48 -10.98 -11.20
C ALA A 202 -10.00 -11.10 -10.87
N VAL A 203 -9.66 -11.91 -9.89
CA VAL A 203 -8.30 -12.29 -9.52
C VAL A 203 -8.09 -13.73 -9.97
N THR A 204 -7.13 -13.95 -10.84
CA THR A 204 -6.77 -15.27 -11.37
C THR A 204 -5.41 -15.68 -10.84
N GLN A 205 -5.28 -16.88 -10.30
CA GLN A 205 -3.99 -17.41 -9.85
C GLN A 205 -3.33 -18.21 -10.98
N GLY A 206 -2.01 -18.20 -11.00
CA GLY A 206 -1.18 -18.98 -11.91
C GLY A 206 -0.31 -20.00 -11.20
N PHE A 207 0.45 -20.72 -12.00
CA PHE A 207 1.44 -21.71 -11.57
C PHE A 207 2.53 -21.08 -10.70
N ASP A 208 2.90 -19.83 -10.99
CA ASP A 208 3.84 -19.02 -10.20
C ASP A 208 3.57 -19.05 -8.69
N THR A 209 2.31 -19.20 -8.33
CA THR A 209 1.88 -19.14 -6.97
C THR A 209 2.24 -20.42 -6.19
N TYR A 210 2.19 -21.58 -6.83
CA TYR A 210 2.37 -22.86 -6.14
C TYR A 210 3.82 -23.20 -5.81
N ASP A 211 4.75 -22.61 -6.57
CA ASP A 211 6.18 -22.88 -6.44
C ASP A 211 6.94 -21.75 -5.71
N TRP A 212 6.46 -20.50 -5.79
CA TRP A 212 7.22 -19.34 -5.28
C TRP A 212 6.46 -18.46 -4.30
N TRP A 213 5.20 -18.11 -4.58
CA TRP A 213 4.54 -17.00 -3.87
C TRP A 213 3.57 -17.41 -2.77
N GLY A 214 2.92 -18.57 -2.90
CA GLY A 214 1.84 -19.01 -2.02
C GLY A 214 0.71 -17.98 -1.92
N TYR A 215 0.08 -17.88 -0.75
CA TYR A 215 -1.02 -16.95 -0.51
C TYR A 215 -0.72 -15.48 -0.81
N LYS A 216 0.55 -15.06 -0.85
CA LYS A 216 0.92 -13.66 -1.09
C LYS A 216 0.59 -13.19 -2.51
N ALA A 217 0.61 -14.07 -3.51
CA ALA A 217 0.16 -13.69 -4.86
C ALA A 217 -1.33 -13.35 -4.85
N LEU A 218 -2.14 -14.12 -4.12
CA LEU A 218 -3.56 -13.81 -3.94
C LEU A 218 -3.75 -12.44 -3.27
N ASN A 219 -2.94 -12.08 -2.27
CA ASN A 219 -2.98 -10.75 -1.65
C ASN A 219 -2.58 -9.63 -2.63
N HIS A 220 -1.47 -9.81 -3.36
CA HIS A 220 -0.99 -8.86 -4.37
C HIS A 220 -2.07 -8.58 -5.42
N GLU A 221 -2.62 -9.63 -6.04
CA GLU A 221 -3.66 -9.50 -7.05
C GLU A 221 -4.96 -8.90 -6.48
N THR A 222 -5.33 -9.29 -5.26
CA THR A 222 -6.47 -8.67 -4.58
C THR A 222 -6.23 -7.18 -4.32
N GLY A 223 -4.98 -6.74 -4.14
CA GLY A 223 -4.61 -5.32 -4.10
C GLY A 223 -5.00 -4.57 -5.38
N HIS A 224 -4.80 -5.16 -6.56
CA HIS A 224 -5.30 -4.59 -7.82
C HIS A 224 -6.83 -4.58 -7.90
N ALA A 225 -7.51 -5.55 -7.27
CA ALA A 225 -8.97 -5.52 -7.19
C ALA A 225 -9.46 -4.28 -6.41
N PHE A 226 -8.67 -3.81 -5.44
CA PHE A 226 -8.87 -2.55 -4.72
C PHE A 226 -8.26 -1.31 -5.42
N CYS A 227 -7.80 -1.46 -6.66
CA CYS A 227 -7.18 -0.41 -7.47
C CYS A 227 -5.86 0.15 -6.93
N LEU A 228 -5.05 -0.70 -6.30
CA LEU A 228 -3.63 -0.40 -6.09
C LEU A 228 -2.83 -0.67 -7.38
N PRO A 229 -1.90 0.21 -7.77
CA PRO A 229 -1.00 -0.04 -8.90
C PRO A 229 0.12 -1.02 -8.55
N ASP A 230 0.73 -1.58 -9.59
CA ASP A 230 2.06 -2.15 -9.54
C ASP A 230 3.08 -1.05 -9.25
N LEU A 231 3.94 -1.32 -8.27
CA LEU A 231 5.00 -0.40 -7.84
C LEU A 231 6.37 -0.77 -8.42
N TYR A 232 6.41 -1.67 -9.40
CA TYR A 232 7.61 -2.10 -10.11
C TYR A 232 7.58 -1.74 -11.61
N PRO A 233 8.71 -1.73 -12.34
CA PRO A 233 8.73 -1.40 -13.76
C PRO A 233 7.94 -2.41 -14.61
N LEU A 234 7.01 -1.90 -15.43
CA LEU A 234 6.32 -2.66 -16.48
C LEU A 234 6.70 -2.12 -17.87
N PRO A 235 6.74 -2.97 -18.92
CA PRO A 235 6.48 -4.40 -18.90
C PRO A 235 7.67 -5.26 -18.41
N THR A 236 8.86 -4.65 -18.25
CA THR A 236 10.07 -5.36 -17.81
C THR A 236 10.91 -4.49 -16.88
N GLY A 237 11.57 -5.13 -15.92
CA GLY A 237 12.53 -4.48 -15.01
C GLY A 237 12.63 -5.20 -13.68
N ASP A 238 13.50 -4.71 -12.81
CA ASP A 238 13.64 -5.25 -11.47
C ASP A 238 12.47 -4.82 -10.57
N THR A 239 11.79 -5.79 -9.96
CA THR A 239 10.69 -5.57 -9.02
C THR A 239 11.03 -4.67 -7.83
N GLY A 240 12.30 -4.66 -7.40
CA GLY A 240 12.76 -3.78 -6.32
C GLY A 240 13.08 -2.34 -6.75
N MET A 241 13.11 -2.04 -8.06
CA MET A 241 13.73 -0.81 -8.60
C MET A 241 13.25 0.50 -7.94
N TYR A 242 11.97 0.60 -7.58
CA TYR A 242 11.41 1.84 -7.05
C TYR A 242 11.25 1.84 -5.53
N THR A 243 10.98 0.69 -4.93
CA THR A 243 10.53 0.61 -3.53
C THR A 243 11.28 -0.44 -2.71
N GLY A 244 12.20 -1.19 -3.31
CA GLY A 244 12.87 -2.30 -2.66
C GLY A 244 11.91 -3.32 -2.07
N ASN A 245 12.26 -3.86 -0.90
CA ASN A 245 11.48 -4.88 -0.19
C ASN A 245 10.41 -4.30 0.76
N TRP A 246 9.86 -3.11 0.49
CA TRP A 246 9.01 -2.36 1.42
C TRP A 246 7.49 -2.43 1.16
N ASP A 247 7.04 -3.05 0.07
CA ASP A 247 5.60 -3.22 -0.23
C ASP A 247 5.39 -4.41 -1.18
N MET A 248 4.39 -5.25 -0.91
CA MET A 248 4.10 -6.41 -1.77
C MET A 248 3.61 -6.05 -3.17
N MET A 249 3.04 -4.85 -3.39
CA MET A 249 2.65 -4.36 -4.71
C MET A 249 3.85 -4.04 -5.59
N ALA A 250 5.06 -3.98 -5.02
CA ALA A 250 6.30 -3.97 -5.78
C ALA A 250 6.86 -5.39 -5.96
N LYS A 251 6.91 -6.14 -4.86
CA LYS A 251 7.56 -7.44 -4.81
C LYS A 251 6.81 -8.38 -3.88
N VAL A 252 6.16 -9.39 -4.44
CA VAL A 252 5.28 -10.32 -3.71
C VAL A 252 5.98 -10.99 -2.52
N ASN A 253 7.26 -11.34 -2.66
CA ASN A 253 8.09 -11.91 -1.60
C ASN A 253 8.93 -10.88 -0.83
N ALA A 254 8.54 -9.60 -0.87
CA ALA A 254 9.16 -8.55 -0.09
C ALA A 254 9.36 -8.98 1.38
N ARG A 255 10.48 -8.54 1.94
CA ARG A 255 10.86 -8.82 3.32
C ARG A 255 10.06 -8.00 4.33
N SER A 256 9.63 -6.81 3.93
CA SER A 256 8.64 -5.97 4.60
C SER A 256 7.43 -5.79 3.67
N PRO A 257 6.58 -6.82 3.50
CA PRO A 257 5.52 -6.85 2.48
C PRO A 257 4.27 -6.04 2.85
N ASP A 258 4.18 -5.40 4.02
CA ASP A 258 3.04 -4.57 4.36
C ASP A 258 2.84 -3.42 3.34
N TYR A 259 1.60 -3.03 3.10
CA TYR A 259 1.33 -1.89 2.21
C TYR A 259 1.81 -0.59 2.83
N PHE A 260 2.37 0.30 2.01
CA PHE A 260 2.70 1.67 2.40
C PHE A 260 1.50 2.35 3.09
N ALA A 261 1.77 3.19 4.10
CA ALA A 261 0.75 3.96 4.81
C ALA A 261 -0.09 4.81 3.84
N TRP A 262 0.52 5.32 2.76
CA TRP A 262 -0.22 6.01 1.69
C TRP A 262 -1.32 5.13 1.06
N ASN A 263 -1.00 3.88 0.72
CA ASN A 263 -1.96 2.94 0.17
C ASN A 263 -3.01 2.55 1.23
N LYS A 264 -2.59 2.27 2.47
CA LYS A 264 -3.53 1.99 3.57
C LYS A 264 -4.51 3.15 3.81
N TRP A 265 -4.06 4.40 3.68
CA TRP A 265 -4.92 5.59 3.80
C TRP A 265 -5.90 5.70 2.63
N ARG A 266 -5.45 5.47 1.40
CA ARG A 266 -6.33 5.41 0.21
C ARG A 266 -7.40 4.33 0.32
N LEU A 267 -7.04 3.17 0.88
CA LEU A 267 -7.95 2.05 1.09
C LEU A 267 -8.90 2.26 2.28
N GLY A 268 -8.74 3.33 3.07
CA GLY A 268 -9.55 3.56 4.27
C GLY A 268 -9.17 2.70 5.47
N TRP A 269 -8.00 2.06 5.45
CA TRP A 269 -7.46 1.30 6.58
C TRP A 269 -6.80 2.21 7.62
N LEU A 270 -6.30 3.35 7.18
CA LEU A 270 -5.93 4.47 8.05
C LEU A 270 -7.01 5.55 8.00
N ALA A 271 -7.38 6.05 9.18
CA ALA A 271 -8.26 7.21 9.29
C ALA A 271 -7.49 8.52 9.15
N ASP A 272 -8.20 9.59 8.84
CA ASP A 272 -7.65 10.93 8.63
C ASP A 272 -6.91 11.49 9.86
N ASP A 273 -7.30 11.09 11.08
CA ASP A 273 -6.63 11.48 12.32
C ASP A 273 -5.34 10.69 12.60
N GLN A 274 -5.05 9.65 11.80
CA GLN A 274 -3.79 8.90 11.82
C GLN A 274 -2.77 9.43 10.81
N VAL A 275 -3.08 10.51 10.10
CA VAL A 275 -2.22 11.12 9.09
C VAL A 275 -2.03 12.60 9.40
N ASP A 276 -0.78 13.01 9.60
CA ASP A 276 -0.44 14.40 9.76
C ASP A 276 -0.09 15.03 8.41
N CYS A 277 -0.75 16.14 8.08
CA CYS A 277 -0.48 16.88 6.84
C CYS A 277 0.39 18.12 7.09
N VAL A 278 1.46 18.23 6.31
CA VAL A 278 2.30 19.41 6.18
C VAL A 278 2.11 19.94 4.76
N ALA A 279 1.46 21.09 4.63
CA ALA A 279 1.28 21.76 3.34
C ALA A 279 1.92 23.15 3.42
N PRO A 280 2.64 23.60 2.37
CA PRO A 280 3.10 24.98 2.30
C PRO A 280 1.90 25.92 2.45
N VAL A 281 1.96 26.84 3.41
CA VAL A 281 0.93 27.87 3.53
C VAL A 281 1.24 28.91 2.46
N ASN A 282 0.37 29.06 1.46
CA ASN A 282 0.43 30.18 0.51
C ASN A 282 0.05 31.48 1.25
N THR A 283 0.87 31.95 2.19
CA THR A 283 0.78 33.31 2.70
C THR A 283 1.57 34.18 1.74
N GLY A 284 0.88 34.94 0.89
CA GLY A 284 1.49 35.85 -0.07
C GLY A 284 2.28 36.98 0.61
N ALA A 285 3.49 36.66 1.08
CA ALA A 285 4.65 37.53 1.36
C ALA A 285 5.71 36.74 2.15
N GLY A 286 6.86 36.46 1.52
CA GLY A 286 8.09 36.02 2.19
C GLY A 286 8.41 34.53 2.12
N ASN A 287 9.71 34.21 1.99
CA ASN A 287 10.28 32.87 2.20
C ASN A 287 9.96 32.42 3.64
N THR A 288 8.81 31.78 3.82
CA THR A 288 8.31 31.34 5.12
C THR A 288 8.67 29.87 5.28
N SER A 289 9.85 29.64 5.87
CA SER A 289 10.22 28.28 6.24
C SER A 289 9.37 27.81 7.42
N THR A 290 8.71 26.67 7.26
CA THR A 290 7.84 26.06 8.28
C THR A 290 8.56 24.86 8.89
N SER A 291 8.61 24.81 10.22
CA SER A 291 9.16 23.68 10.98
C SER A 291 8.07 23.07 11.86
N THR A 292 7.87 21.77 11.74
CA THR A 292 6.81 21.02 12.47
C THR A 292 7.38 19.74 13.05
N THR A 293 6.80 19.27 14.16
CA THR A 293 7.24 18.05 14.85
C THR A 293 6.08 17.08 15.00
N HIS A 294 6.35 15.81 14.70
CA HIS A 294 5.35 14.76 14.60
C HIS A 294 5.84 13.49 15.28
N LYS A 295 4.99 12.90 16.11
CA LYS A 295 5.24 11.58 16.70
C LYS A 295 4.57 10.53 15.82
N LEU A 296 5.36 9.61 15.29
CA LEU A 296 4.94 8.46 14.49
C LEU A 296 5.00 7.18 15.32
N THR A 297 4.03 6.32 15.09
CA THR A 297 3.97 4.96 15.65
C THR A 297 4.15 3.95 14.52
N PRO A 298 4.75 2.76 14.76
CA PRO A 298 5.00 1.76 13.74
C PRO A 298 3.75 1.35 12.97
N LEU A 299 3.87 1.17 11.65
CA LEU A 299 2.76 0.75 10.79
C LEU A 299 2.23 -0.65 11.14
N GLU A 300 3.04 -1.46 11.80
CA GLU A 300 2.72 -2.85 12.16
C GLU A 300 1.85 -2.96 13.42
N THR A 301 1.50 -1.83 14.05
CA THR A 301 0.71 -1.76 15.29
C THR A 301 -0.53 -0.88 15.10
N ALA A 302 -1.60 -1.12 15.86
CA ALA A 302 -2.81 -0.29 15.75
C ALA A 302 -2.69 1.05 16.48
N GLY A 303 -3.40 2.07 15.98
CA GLY A 303 -3.53 3.39 16.63
C GLY A 303 -2.33 4.32 16.47
N GLY A 304 -2.46 5.56 16.92
CA GLY A 304 -1.43 6.60 16.74
C GLY A 304 -1.33 7.13 15.30
N VAL A 305 -0.50 8.16 15.12
CA VAL A 305 -0.19 8.70 13.79
C VAL A 305 0.74 7.72 13.07
N LYS A 306 0.38 7.35 11.84
CA LYS A 306 1.09 6.37 11.01
C LYS A 306 1.90 7.00 9.89
N ALA A 307 1.50 8.18 9.44
CA ALA A 307 2.20 8.88 8.38
C ALA A 307 2.22 10.40 8.62
N VAL A 308 3.33 11.02 8.24
CA VAL A 308 3.38 12.46 7.95
C VAL A 308 3.47 12.61 6.44
N VAL A 309 2.53 13.34 5.85
CA VAL A 309 2.50 13.65 4.43
C VAL A 309 2.86 15.11 4.23
N VAL A 310 3.92 15.36 3.47
CA VAL A 310 4.34 16.69 3.03
C VAL A 310 3.88 16.90 1.60
N ARG A 311 2.88 17.76 1.40
CA ARG A 311 2.40 18.11 0.07
C ARG A 311 3.48 18.94 -0.65
N HIS A 312 3.92 18.46 -1.81
CA HIS A 312 4.83 19.21 -2.66
C HIS A 312 4.10 19.94 -3.80
N SER A 313 3.11 19.30 -4.43
CA SER A 313 2.28 19.90 -5.47
C SER A 313 0.84 19.37 -5.43
N GLU A 314 0.05 19.61 -6.48
CA GLU A 314 -1.25 18.94 -6.64
C GLU A 314 -1.14 17.44 -6.92
N ARG A 315 0.03 16.97 -7.38
CA ARG A 315 0.22 15.60 -7.86
C ARG A 315 1.38 14.87 -7.19
N ALA A 316 2.20 15.55 -6.39
CA ALA A 316 3.34 14.95 -5.71
C ALA A 316 3.36 15.25 -4.20
N ALA A 317 3.73 14.25 -3.40
CA ALA A 317 3.93 14.35 -1.96
C ALA A 317 5.10 13.50 -1.48
N LEU A 318 5.66 13.87 -0.33
CA LEU A 318 6.64 13.08 0.42
C LEU A 318 5.90 12.48 1.60
N VAL A 319 6.14 11.22 1.89
CA VAL A 319 5.56 10.53 3.04
C VAL A 319 6.69 10.00 3.92
N ALA A 320 6.52 10.20 5.22
CA ALA A 320 7.32 9.58 6.26
C ALA A 320 6.44 8.64 7.09
N GLU A 321 6.85 7.38 7.20
CA GLU A 321 6.19 6.35 8.03
C GLU A 321 7.23 5.59 8.85
N VAL A 322 6.82 4.97 9.96
CA VAL A 322 7.70 4.10 10.75
C VAL A 322 7.45 2.65 10.36
N ARG A 323 8.53 1.93 10.05
CA ARG A 323 8.53 0.49 9.82
C ARG A 323 9.29 -0.22 10.94
N ALA A 324 8.67 -1.24 11.53
CA ALA A 324 9.21 -2.04 12.60
C ALA A 324 9.06 -3.54 12.29
N LYS A 325 9.70 -4.40 13.10
CA LYS A 325 9.50 -5.85 13.00
C LYS A 325 8.21 -6.24 13.70
N GLY A 326 7.20 -6.64 12.94
CA GLY A 326 5.94 -7.14 13.49
C GLY A 326 4.86 -7.24 12.42
N GLY A 327 3.74 -7.89 12.75
CA GLY A 327 2.61 -8.02 11.83
C GLY A 327 3.03 -8.60 10.47
N ALA A 328 2.67 -7.90 9.39
CA ALA A 328 3.06 -8.29 8.03
C ALA A 328 4.59 -8.19 7.77
N ASP A 329 5.29 -7.37 8.55
CA ASP A 329 6.73 -7.08 8.43
C ASP A 329 7.58 -7.77 9.52
N GLU A 330 7.12 -8.90 10.06
CA GLU A 330 7.86 -9.73 11.05
C GLU A 330 9.32 -9.99 10.64
N PHE A 331 9.55 -9.94 9.34
CA PHE A 331 10.75 -10.33 8.67
C PHE A 331 11.66 -9.17 8.25
N ALA A 332 11.24 -7.92 8.48
CA ALA A 332 11.91 -6.71 8.02
C ALA A 332 13.43 -6.73 8.20
N CYS A 333 14.14 -6.26 7.18
CA CYS A 333 15.60 -6.19 7.18
C CYS A 333 16.13 -5.13 8.14
N THR A 334 15.55 -3.94 8.04
CA THR A 334 15.84 -2.78 8.86
C THR A 334 14.54 -2.18 9.38
N THR A 335 14.64 -1.27 10.34
CA THR A 335 13.51 -0.59 10.97
C THR A 335 13.85 0.88 11.14
N GLY A 336 12.85 1.75 11.18
CA GLY A 336 13.05 3.18 11.36
C GLY A 336 12.03 4.00 10.57
N VAL A 337 12.36 5.27 10.33
CA VAL A 337 11.50 6.18 9.56
C VAL A 337 11.80 6.01 8.06
N LEU A 338 10.92 5.33 7.35
CA LEU A 338 10.99 5.17 5.90
C LEU A 338 10.44 6.42 5.20
N LEU A 339 11.18 6.93 4.22
CA LEU A 339 10.77 8.06 3.40
C LEU A 339 10.51 7.60 1.96
N TYR A 340 9.40 8.05 1.38
CA TYR A 340 9.09 7.81 -0.03
C TYR A 340 8.31 8.96 -0.65
N THR A 341 8.47 9.12 -1.96
CA THR A 341 7.67 10.05 -2.75
C THR A 341 6.48 9.34 -3.37
N VAL A 342 5.39 10.08 -3.52
CA VAL A 342 4.18 9.67 -4.23
C VAL A 342 3.95 10.61 -5.41
N SER A 343 3.62 10.05 -6.57
CA SER A 343 3.23 10.74 -7.79
C SER A 343 1.90 10.19 -8.29
N THR A 344 0.86 11.03 -8.31
CA THR A 344 -0.49 10.61 -8.75
C THR A 344 -0.68 10.69 -10.27
N ASP A 345 0.29 11.25 -10.98
CA ASP A 345 0.35 11.40 -12.43
C ASP A 345 1.15 10.29 -13.13
N LYS A 346 1.78 9.39 -12.38
CA LYS A 346 2.47 8.22 -12.91
C LYS A 346 1.53 7.02 -12.92
N ALA A 347 1.53 6.28 -14.01
CA ALA A 347 0.73 5.08 -14.13
C ALA A 347 1.32 3.93 -13.30
N THR A 348 0.51 2.87 -13.10
CA THR A 348 1.02 1.55 -12.72
C THR A 348 2.22 1.18 -13.58
N GLY A 349 3.24 0.58 -12.99
CA GLY A 349 4.46 0.26 -13.73
C GLY A 349 5.50 1.38 -13.82
N GLU A 350 5.12 2.65 -13.58
CA GLU A 350 6.01 3.80 -13.80
C GLU A 350 6.62 4.36 -12.50
N GLY A 351 6.49 3.60 -11.40
CA GLY A 351 6.93 4.00 -10.06
C GLY A 351 6.15 5.18 -9.51
N PRO A 352 4.81 5.06 -9.30
CA PRO A 352 4.02 6.09 -8.66
C PRO A 352 4.35 6.26 -7.16
N ILE A 353 5.05 5.29 -6.56
CA ILE A 353 5.69 5.40 -5.25
C ILE A 353 7.18 5.10 -5.43
N ARG A 354 8.06 5.88 -4.80
CA ARG A 354 9.51 5.64 -4.80
C ARG A 354 10.13 5.86 -3.42
N VAL A 355 10.79 4.84 -2.88
CA VAL A 355 11.55 4.93 -1.63
C VAL A 355 12.81 5.76 -1.84
N LEU A 356 13.13 6.59 -0.85
CA LEU A 356 14.33 7.42 -0.83
C LEU A 356 15.42 6.69 -0.05
N GLY A 357 16.49 6.28 -0.75
CA GLY A 357 17.65 5.65 -0.13
C GLY A 357 18.46 6.66 0.70
N ALA A 358 18.20 6.73 2.01
CA ALA A 358 18.89 7.68 2.89
C ALA A 358 20.34 7.30 3.19
N ASN A 359 20.73 6.03 2.98
CA ASN A 359 22.03 5.48 3.36
C ASN A 359 22.77 4.87 2.14
N PRO A 360 23.34 5.67 1.22
CA PRO A 360 23.88 5.18 -0.06
C PRO A 360 25.22 4.39 0.03
N GLY A 361 25.53 3.71 1.14
CA GLY A 361 26.87 3.12 1.34
C GLY A 361 27.05 1.98 2.34
N GLY A 362 26.01 1.31 2.83
CA GLY A 362 26.21 0.21 3.81
C GLY A 362 25.01 -0.71 3.98
N TRP A 363 25.22 -1.99 3.71
CA TRP A 363 24.18 -3.03 3.67
C TRP A 363 23.56 -3.30 5.06
N GLY A 364 22.27 -3.65 5.05
CA GLY A 364 21.71 -4.46 6.13
C GLY A 364 22.44 -5.81 6.26
N SER A 365 22.03 -6.65 7.21
CA SER A 365 22.62 -7.98 7.42
C SER A 365 22.81 -8.75 6.08
N ALA A 366 23.73 -9.72 6.00
CA ALA A 366 24.01 -10.45 4.75
C ALA A 366 22.76 -11.06 4.05
N ALA A 367 21.67 -11.32 4.80
CA ALA A 367 20.39 -11.80 4.27
C ALA A 367 19.56 -10.70 3.55
N CYS A 368 19.97 -9.44 3.67
CA CYS A 368 19.32 -8.21 3.21
C CYS A 368 20.31 -7.36 2.39
N ALA A 369 21.40 -7.97 1.93
CA ALA A 369 22.44 -7.30 1.17
C ALA A 369 22.21 -7.39 -0.35
N SER A 370 20.97 -7.63 -0.77
CA SER A 370 20.61 -7.82 -2.19
C SER A 370 19.93 -6.60 -2.80
N ASP A 371 19.44 -5.67 -2.00
CA ASP A 371 18.72 -4.48 -2.45
C ASP A 371 19.24 -3.23 -1.71
N GLU A 372 19.65 -2.22 -2.46
CA GLU A 372 20.20 -0.97 -1.88
C GLU A 372 19.15 -0.21 -1.07
N LEU A 373 17.85 -0.41 -1.32
CA LEU A 373 16.78 0.26 -0.59
C LEU A 373 16.44 -0.42 0.74
N ASP A 374 17.01 -1.60 1.04
CA ASP A 374 16.78 -2.30 2.32
C ASP A 374 17.31 -1.52 3.53
N ASN A 375 18.24 -0.58 3.34
CA ASN A 375 18.78 0.28 4.38
C ASN A 375 18.17 1.71 4.36
N ALA A 376 17.09 1.92 3.61
CA ALA A 376 16.51 3.26 3.39
C ALA A 376 16.03 4.01 4.65
N PRO A 377 15.54 3.35 5.72
CA PRO A 377 15.00 4.08 6.87
C PRO A 377 16.02 4.98 7.59
N LEU A 378 15.55 6.12 8.09
CA LEU A 378 16.29 6.96 9.03
C LEU A 378 16.22 6.37 10.44
N THR A 379 17.33 6.47 11.17
CA THR A 379 17.44 5.99 12.56
C THR A 379 18.10 7.03 13.46
N LEU A 380 17.87 6.92 14.77
CA LEU A 380 18.64 7.67 15.77
C LEU A 380 19.82 6.82 16.24
N GLY A 381 21.02 7.17 15.76
CA GLY A 381 22.24 6.45 16.08
C GLY A 381 22.44 5.17 15.25
N GLY A 382 23.58 4.50 15.49
CA GLY A 382 24.06 3.39 14.67
C GLY A 382 24.80 3.86 13.41
N GLU A 383 24.83 3.00 12.39
CA GLU A 383 25.48 3.28 11.09
C GLU A 383 24.57 4.05 10.11
N GLY A 384 23.28 4.26 10.45
CA GLY A 384 22.32 4.99 9.64
C GLY A 384 22.33 6.50 9.87
N VAL A 385 21.78 7.26 8.92
CA VAL A 385 21.61 8.72 9.05
C VAL A 385 20.29 9.06 9.73
N SER A 386 20.30 10.13 10.53
CA SER A 386 19.10 10.63 11.23
C SER A 386 18.36 11.74 10.49
N SER A 387 18.85 12.16 9.32
CA SER A 387 18.24 13.26 8.55
C SER A 387 18.42 13.06 7.06
N TYR A 388 17.40 13.44 6.29
CA TYR A 388 17.42 13.42 4.83
C TYR A 388 16.80 14.69 4.26
N THR A 389 17.40 15.25 3.20
CA THR A 389 16.86 16.40 2.48
C THR A 389 16.45 15.96 1.09
N VAL A 390 15.19 16.19 0.73
CA VAL A 390 14.69 15.92 -0.61
C VAL A 390 15.11 17.07 -1.52
N GLU A 391 16.14 16.82 -2.34
CA GLU A 391 16.67 17.82 -3.26
C GLU A 391 15.59 18.33 -4.22
N GLY A 392 15.60 19.63 -4.50
CA GLY A 392 14.60 20.29 -5.34
C GLY A 392 13.24 20.54 -4.68
N TRP A 393 12.94 19.90 -3.55
CA TRP A 393 11.65 20.08 -2.85
C TRP A 393 11.74 21.04 -1.67
N GLY A 394 12.95 21.35 -1.20
CA GLY A 394 13.16 22.22 -0.05
C GLY A 394 12.64 21.64 1.26
N VAL A 395 12.47 20.30 1.33
CA VAL A 395 11.98 19.58 2.51
C VAL A 395 13.12 18.78 3.14
N THR A 396 13.31 18.97 4.44
CA THR A 396 14.23 18.17 5.26
C THR A 396 13.42 17.44 6.33
N VAL A 397 13.63 16.13 6.45
CA VAL A 397 13.09 15.31 7.54
C VAL A 397 14.24 14.89 8.45
N THR A 398 14.10 15.14 9.75
CA THR A 398 15.08 14.77 10.78
C THR A 398 14.40 13.97 11.87
N VAL A 399 14.93 12.80 12.20
CA VAL A 399 14.54 12.06 13.41
C VAL A 399 15.17 12.75 14.62
N VAL A 400 14.35 13.12 15.60
CA VAL A 400 14.79 13.92 16.78
C VAL A 400 14.64 13.17 18.10
N GLU A 401 13.74 12.19 18.18
CA GLU A 401 13.60 11.31 19.34
C GLU A 401 13.13 9.91 18.92
N GLN A 402 13.49 8.89 19.69
CA GLN A 402 12.96 7.53 19.59
C GLN A 402 12.65 7.02 21.00
N VAL A 403 11.44 6.48 21.20
CA VAL A 403 11.00 5.88 22.46
C VAL A 403 10.39 4.52 22.16
N GLY A 404 11.14 3.45 22.44
CA GLY A 404 10.78 2.11 21.94
C GLY A 404 10.83 2.10 20.42
N ASP A 405 9.74 1.66 19.78
CA ASP A 405 9.58 1.67 18.32
C ASP A 405 8.87 2.94 17.80
N ASP A 406 8.44 3.84 18.69
CA ASP A 406 7.89 5.14 18.29
C ASP A 406 9.02 6.12 17.95
N TYR A 407 8.81 6.93 16.91
CA TYR A 407 9.77 7.95 16.47
C TYR A 407 9.13 9.34 16.47
N THR A 408 9.87 10.34 16.93
CA THR A 408 9.51 11.75 16.72
C THR A 408 10.38 12.32 15.60
N ILE A 409 9.76 12.89 14.59
CA ILE A 409 10.44 13.56 13.47
C ILE A 409 10.15 15.06 13.46
N ARG A 410 11.12 15.83 13.00
CA ARG A 410 10.96 17.23 12.60
C ARG A 410 10.93 17.31 11.08
N VAL A 411 9.99 18.06 10.54
CA VAL A 411 9.86 18.37 9.10
C VAL A 411 10.06 19.86 8.92
N ASP A 412 11.10 20.21 8.17
CA ASP A 412 11.46 21.58 7.81
C ASP A 412 11.18 21.80 6.31
N VAL A 413 10.26 22.70 5.97
CA VAL A 413 9.87 23.06 4.59
C VAL A 413 10.31 24.49 4.32
N LYS A 414 11.02 24.75 3.24
CA LYS A 414 11.59 26.08 2.92
C LYS A 414 10.77 26.94 1.99
#